data_AF-A0A373VXI3-F1
#
_entry.id   AF-A0A373VXI3-F1
#
_cell.length_a   1.000
_cell.length_b   1.000
_cell.length_c   1.000
_cell.angle_alpha   90.00
_cell.angle_beta   90.00
_cell.angle_gamma   90.00
#
_symmetry.space_group_name_H-M   'P 1'
#
loop_
_entity.id
_entity.type
_entity.pdbx_description
1 polymer ?
#
loop_
_entity_poly.entity_id
_entity_poly.type
_entity_poly.pdbx_seq_one_letter_code
_entity_poly.pdbx_strand_id
1 'polypeptide(L)'
;MGCSRFIYNYMLADKMEHYKKEKKMLRNTPASYKKEYPWLKEVDSLALANVQMHLESAFHKFFREPSAGFPRFKSKKSSRKSYTTNVVNGNIFLEGKYFASLLFCCENQTAEKNGRKIYWDRFCDAGNVCVFYR
;
A
#
# COMPACT_ATOMS: atom_id res chain seq x y z
N MET A 1 -0.46 -7.65 3.83
CA MET A 1 -0.68 -6.27 4.32
C MET A 1 0.50 -5.57 4.98
N GLY A 2 1.68 -6.21 5.12
CA GLY A 2 2.82 -5.56 5.79
C GLY A 2 3.53 -4.51 4.93
N CYS A 3 3.69 -4.76 3.62
CA CYS A 3 4.47 -3.90 2.73
C CYS A 3 3.81 -2.53 2.54
N SER A 4 2.51 -2.52 2.23
CA SER A 4 1.70 -1.30 2.06
C SER A 4 1.65 -0.46 3.33
N ARG A 5 1.55 -1.10 4.50
CA ARG A 5 1.61 -0.41 5.80
C ARG A 5 3.00 0.18 6.07
N PHE A 6 4.05 -0.60 5.80
CA PHE A 6 5.44 -0.15 5.97
C PHE A 6 5.70 1.10 5.13
N ILE A 7 5.46 1.03 3.82
CA ILE A 7 5.77 2.14 2.92
C ILE A 7 4.89 3.36 3.22
N TYR A 8 3.61 3.17 3.58
CA TYR A 8 2.74 4.28 4.01
C TYR A 8 3.33 5.01 5.23
N ASN A 9 3.71 4.25 6.27
CA ASN A 9 4.22 4.84 7.50
C ASN A 9 5.59 5.51 7.27
N TYR A 10 6.45 4.91 6.46
CA TYR A 10 7.76 5.47 6.13
C TYR A 10 7.62 6.79 5.35
N MET A 11 6.82 6.77 4.28
CA MET A 11 6.53 7.98 3.49
C MET A 11 5.86 9.09 4.31
N LEU A 12 5.01 8.72 5.27
CA LEU A 12 4.38 9.68 6.18
C LEU A 12 5.40 10.31 7.13
N ALA A 13 6.36 9.53 7.65
CA ALA A 13 7.42 10.05 8.51
C ALA A 13 8.29 11.09 7.78
N ASP A 14 8.70 10.81 6.55
CA ASP A 14 9.46 11.76 5.72
C ASP A 14 8.68 13.05 5.44
N LYS A 15 7.40 12.92 5.08
CA LYS A 15 6.51 14.07 4.88
C LYS A 15 6.38 14.90 6.17
N MET A 16 6.26 14.25 7.33
CA MET A 16 6.21 14.93 8.62
C MET A 16 7.48 15.70 8.92
N GLU A 17 8.65 15.08 8.73
CA GLU A 17 9.94 15.70 9.00
C GLU A 17 10.17 16.91 8.07
N HIS A 18 9.91 16.73 6.78
CA HIS A 18 10.04 17.82 5.80
C HIS A 18 9.06 18.96 6.11
N TYR A 19 7.81 18.65 6.45
CA TYR A 19 6.81 19.67 6.79
C TYR A 19 7.18 20.42 8.08
N LYS A 20 7.81 19.77 9.07
CA LYS A 20 8.29 20.45 10.28
C LYS A 20 9.37 21.49 9.96
N LYS A 21 10.27 21.21 9.01
CA LYS A 21 11.38 22.09 8.61
C LYS A 21 10.93 23.20 7.66
N GLU A 22 10.27 22.83 6.56
CA GLU A 22 10.00 23.72 5.43
C GLU A 22 8.57 24.28 5.39
N LYS A 23 7.67 23.75 6.23
CA LYS A 23 6.21 24.02 6.18
C LYS A 23 5.56 23.77 4.82
N LYS A 24 6.22 22.96 3.98
CA LYS A 24 5.78 22.58 2.63
C LYS A 24 5.52 21.08 2.53
N MET A 25 4.70 20.69 1.57
CA MET A 25 4.42 19.28 1.32
C MET A 25 5.53 18.64 0.50
N LEU A 26 6.15 17.59 1.04
CA LEU A 26 7.10 16.77 0.29
C LEU A 26 6.34 15.91 -0.74
N ARG A 27 6.83 15.87 -1.98
CA ARG A 27 6.36 14.98 -3.04
C ARG A 27 7.29 13.75 -3.12
N ASN A 28 7.03 12.73 -2.31
CA ASN A 28 7.78 11.47 -2.34
C ASN A 28 7.02 10.40 -3.14
N THR A 29 7.76 9.48 -3.75
CA THR A 29 7.21 8.37 -4.54
C THR A 29 7.72 7.04 -3.99
N PRO A 30 6.95 5.94 -4.05
CA PRO A 30 7.43 4.62 -3.62
C PRO A 30 8.73 4.19 -4.32
N ALA A 31 8.97 4.68 -5.54
CA ALA A 31 10.16 4.37 -6.31
C ALA A 31 11.47 4.86 -5.66
N SER A 32 11.46 6.02 -4.97
CA SER A 32 12.67 6.53 -4.30
C SER A 32 13.19 5.60 -3.22
N TYR A 33 12.28 4.86 -2.58
CA TYR A 33 12.59 3.94 -1.47
C TYR A 33 13.09 2.56 -1.92
N LYS A 34 12.97 2.23 -3.21
CA LYS A 34 13.42 0.92 -3.74
C LYS A 34 14.95 0.74 -3.70
N LYS A 35 15.72 1.83 -3.55
CA LYS A 35 17.17 1.78 -3.37
C LYS A 35 17.54 1.30 -1.96
N GLU A 36 16.87 1.86 -0.96
CA GLU A 36 17.09 1.55 0.45
C GLU A 36 16.44 0.22 0.86
N TYR A 37 15.30 -0.11 0.24
CA TYR A 37 14.55 -1.33 0.49
C TYR A 37 14.36 -2.14 -0.80
N PRO A 38 15.38 -2.94 -1.22
CA PRO A 38 15.32 -3.71 -2.47
C PRO A 38 14.12 -4.65 -2.59
N TRP A 39 13.63 -5.19 -1.47
CA TRP A 39 12.45 -6.05 -1.42
C TRP A 39 11.16 -5.34 -1.92
N LEU A 40 11.11 -4.00 -1.94
CA LEU A 40 10.00 -3.26 -2.55
C LEU A 40 9.90 -3.46 -4.07
N LYS A 41 10.95 -3.96 -4.73
CA LYS A 41 10.91 -4.30 -6.16
C LYS A 41 10.05 -5.52 -6.45
N GLU A 42 9.84 -6.37 -5.46
CA GLU A 42 9.02 -7.59 -5.58
C GLU A 42 7.55 -7.36 -5.21
N VAL A 43 7.25 -6.21 -4.62
CA VAL A 43 5.89 -5.80 -4.28
C VAL A 43 5.18 -5.30 -5.53
N ASP A 44 3.90 -5.64 -5.64
CA ASP A 44 3.00 -5.13 -6.68
C ASP A 44 3.08 -3.59 -6.77
N SER A 45 3.49 -3.12 -7.94
CA SER A 45 3.65 -1.69 -8.22
C SER A 45 2.32 -0.93 -8.12
N LEU A 46 1.20 -1.57 -8.46
CA LEU A 46 -0.14 -0.97 -8.40
C LEU A 46 -0.57 -0.79 -6.94
N ALA A 47 -0.28 -1.78 -6.10
CA ALA A 47 -0.52 -1.66 -4.66
C ALA A 47 0.34 -0.54 -4.03
N LEU A 48 1.60 -0.37 -4.46
CA LEU A 48 2.44 0.74 -4.00
C LEU A 48 1.91 2.10 -4.48
N ALA A 49 1.45 2.19 -5.73
CA ALA A 49 0.84 3.41 -6.26
C ALA A 49 -0.42 3.81 -5.49
N ASN A 50 -1.28 2.84 -5.16
CA ASN A 50 -2.46 3.07 -4.32
C ASN A 50 -2.08 3.64 -2.95
N VAL A 51 -1.02 3.12 -2.33
CA VAL A 51 -0.54 3.65 -1.05
C VAL A 51 -0.14 5.12 -1.14
N GLN A 52 0.61 5.48 -2.19
CA GLN A 52 0.97 6.87 -2.45
C GLN A 52 -0.28 7.74 -2.63
N MET A 53 -1.22 7.32 -3.48
CA MET A 53 -2.46 8.06 -3.72
C MET A 53 -3.27 8.28 -2.43
N HIS A 54 -3.43 7.24 -1.61
CA HIS A 54 -4.12 7.36 -0.33
C HIS A 54 -3.42 8.30 0.65
N LEU A 55 -2.08 8.29 0.69
CA LEU A 55 -1.31 9.20 1.53
C LEU A 55 -1.43 10.64 1.05
N GLU A 56 -1.31 10.88 -0.26
CA GLU A 56 -1.51 12.19 -0.88
C GLU A 56 -2.90 12.73 -0.57
N SER A 57 -3.97 11.95 -0.78
CA SER A 57 -5.34 12.37 -0.47
C SER A 57 -5.52 12.72 1.01
N ALA A 58 -4.93 11.95 1.93
CA ALA A 58 -5.00 12.24 3.36
C ALA A 58 -4.29 13.55 3.71
N PHE A 59 -3.13 13.81 3.10
CA PHE A 59 -2.35 15.01 3.33
C PHE A 59 -3.00 16.26 2.71
N HIS A 60 -3.62 16.12 1.54
CA HIS A 60 -4.42 17.20 0.94
C HIS A 60 -5.67 17.52 1.79
N LYS A 61 -6.32 16.50 2.36
CA LYS A 61 -7.42 16.70 3.30
C LYS A 61 -6.99 17.49 4.53
N PHE A 62 -5.81 17.21 5.08
CA PHE A 62 -5.25 18.00 6.19
C PHE A 62 -5.13 19.50 5.84
N PHE A 63 -4.73 19.84 4.61
CA PHE A 63 -4.65 21.26 4.18
C PHE A 63 -6.00 21.89 3.86
N ARG A 64 -6.93 21.11 3.30
CA ARG A 64 -8.25 21.61 2.89
C ARG A 64 -9.21 21.75 4.06
N GLU A 65 -9.13 20.83 5.03
CA GLU A 65 -10.06 20.68 6.14
C GLU A 65 -9.28 20.66 7.47
N PRO A 66 -9.13 21.81 8.15
CA PRO A 66 -8.37 21.89 9.40
C PRO A 66 -8.87 20.94 10.50
N SER A 67 -10.15 20.56 10.48
CA SER A 67 -10.77 19.61 11.41
C SER A 67 -10.36 18.15 11.18
N ALA A 68 -9.90 17.78 9.98
CA ALA A 68 -9.48 16.42 9.67
C ALA A 68 -8.19 16.02 10.41
N GLY A 69 -7.37 17.01 10.77
CA GLY A 69 -6.10 16.82 11.46
C GLY A 69 -5.03 16.15 10.58
N PHE A 70 -3.85 15.93 11.18
CA PHE A 70 -2.70 15.39 10.46
C PHE A 70 -2.87 13.89 10.16
N PRO A 71 -2.44 13.37 8.99
CA PRO A 71 -2.53 11.95 8.70
C PRO A 71 -1.82 11.08 9.75
N ARG A 72 -2.43 9.95 10.12
CA ARG A 72 -1.94 9.10 11.21
C ARG A 72 -1.23 7.86 10.68
N PHE A 73 -0.24 7.38 11.43
CA PHE A 73 0.39 6.09 11.15
C PHE A 73 -0.63 4.96 11.19
N LYS A 74 -0.49 4.02 10.25
CA LYS A 74 -1.29 2.79 10.19
C LYS A 74 -0.78 1.79 11.23
N SER A 75 -1.69 1.26 12.04
CA SER A 75 -1.38 0.23 13.03
C SER A 75 -1.32 -1.17 12.41
N LYS A 76 -0.61 -2.10 13.07
CA LYS A 76 -0.57 -3.51 12.66
C LYS A 76 -1.85 -4.28 13.05
N LYS A 77 -2.59 -3.80 14.06
CA LYS A 77 -3.77 -4.46 14.65
C LYS A 77 -5.06 -4.28 13.83
N SER A 78 -4.97 -4.22 12.50
CA SER A 78 -6.18 -4.19 11.67
C SER A 78 -6.92 -5.53 11.80
N SER A 79 -8.20 -5.47 12.19
CA SER A 79 -9.08 -6.66 12.24
C SER A 79 -9.37 -7.22 10.85
N ARG A 80 -9.25 -6.39 9.80
CA ARG A 80 -9.47 -6.79 8.41
C ARG A 80 -8.12 -6.96 7.70
N LYS A 81 -7.81 -8.19 7.28
CA LYS A 81 -6.67 -8.51 6.43
C LYS A 81 -7.12 -8.47 4.97
N SER A 82 -7.05 -7.30 4.35
CA SER A 82 -7.38 -7.13 2.94
C SER A 82 -6.14 -6.94 2.06
N TYR A 83 -6.24 -7.13 0.75
CA TYR A 83 -5.21 -6.74 -0.21
C TYR A 83 -5.89 -5.98 -1.35
N THR A 84 -5.36 -4.81 -1.68
CA THR A 84 -5.94 -3.94 -2.71
C THR A 84 -4.93 -3.73 -3.82
N THR A 85 -5.34 -4.03 -5.05
CA THR A 85 -4.56 -3.83 -6.26
C THR A 85 -5.50 -3.44 -7.42
N ASN A 86 -4.93 -3.11 -8.58
CA ASN A 86 -5.69 -2.72 -9.74
C ASN A 86 -5.60 -3.79 -10.83
N VAL A 87 -6.70 -3.97 -11.57
CA VAL A 87 -6.73 -4.78 -12.78
C VAL A 87 -6.10 -3.96 -13.90
N VAL A 88 -5.02 -4.47 -14.49
CA VAL A 88 -4.36 -3.89 -15.66
C VAL A 88 -3.93 -5.03 -16.57
N ASN A 89 -4.35 -5.00 -17.83
CA ASN A 89 -3.95 -5.97 -18.87
C ASN A 89 -4.16 -7.45 -18.47
N GLY A 90 -5.23 -7.75 -17.72
CA GLY A 90 -5.53 -9.12 -17.30
C GLY A 90 -4.53 -9.69 -16.28
N ASN A 91 -3.79 -8.85 -15.55
CA ASN A 91 -2.85 -9.28 -14.50
C ASN A 91 -3.49 -10.06 -13.33
N ILE A 92 -4.82 -10.02 -13.20
CA ILE A 92 -5.60 -10.68 -12.15
C ILE A 92 -6.51 -11.72 -12.80
N PHE A 93 -6.34 -12.98 -12.42
CA PHE A 93 -7.18 -14.10 -12.86
C PHE A 93 -7.98 -14.65 -11.68
N LEU A 94 -9.30 -14.74 -11.84
CA LEU A 94 -10.16 -15.32 -10.81
C LEU A 94 -10.48 -16.77 -11.19
N GLU A 95 -9.90 -17.74 -10.47
CA GLU A 95 -10.17 -19.16 -10.67
C GLU A 95 -10.48 -19.83 -9.31
N GLY A 96 -11.69 -20.38 -9.14
CA GLY A 96 -12.12 -21.03 -7.89
C GLY A 96 -12.14 -20.07 -6.68
N LYS A 97 -11.49 -20.47 -5.58
CA LYS A 97 -11.14 -19.53 -4.49
C LYS A 97 -10.19 -18.49 -5.06
N TYR A 98 -10.52 -17.20 -4.96
CA TYR A 98 -9.85 -16.13 -5.71
C TYR A 98 -8.32 -16.17 -5.55
N PHE A 99 -7.60 -16.34 -6.66
CA PHE A 99 -6.15 -16.42 -6.71
C PHE A 99 -5.57 -15.09 -7.20
N ALA A 100 -4.94 -14.33 -6.30
CA ALA A 100 -4.10 -13.21 -6.73
C ALA A 100 -2.65 -13.69 -6.75
N SER A 101 -2.07 -13.82 -7.94
CA SER A 101 -0.68 -14.25 -8.17
C SER A 101 0.36 -13.31 -7.53
N LEU A 102 -0.05 -12.10 -7.16
CA LEU A 102 0.74 -11.15 -6.41
C LEU A 102 0.19 -10.98 -4.99
N LEU A 103 0.57 -11.88 -4.08
CA LEU A 103 0.78 -11.41 -2.72
C LEU A 103 1.99 -12.04 -2.04
N PHE A 104 2.94 -11.17 -1.74
CA PHE A 104 4.03 -11.45 -0.82
C PHE A 104 3.70 -10.97 0.59
N CYS A 105 3.99 -11.84 1.55
CA CYS A 105 3.87 -11.51 2.95
C CYS A 105 5.13 -10.75 3.40
N CYS A 106 5.14 -9.40 3.38
CA CYS A 106 6.07 -8.63 4.24
C CYS A 106 5.62 -8.72 5.71
N GLU A 107 5.44 -9.91 6.27
CA GLU A 107 5.30 -9.99 7.73
C GLU A 107 6.68 -9.86 8.40
N ASN A 108 7.77 -10.25 7.72
CA ASN A 108 9.13 -10.27 8.29
C ASN A 108 10.16 -9.38 7.56
N GLN A 109 9.77 -8.52 6.61
CA GLN A 109 10.69 -7.69 5.82
C GLN A 109 11.76 -8.50 5.03
N THR A 110 11.61 -9.82 4.96
CA THR A 110 12.40 -10.75 4.15
C THR A 110 11.60 -11.10 2.90
N ALA A 111 12.14 -10.76 1.73
CA ALA A 111 11.54 -11.11 0.45
C ALA A 111 12.06 -12.49 0.00
N GLU A 112 11.20 -13.51 0.04
CA GLU A 112 11.43 -14.76 -0.69
C GLU A 112 10.23 -15.11 -1.57
N LYS A 113 10.49 -15.29 -2.89
CA LYS A 113 9.51 -15.74 -3.88
C LYS A 113 9.19 -17.20 -3.64
N ASN A 114 8.37 -17.47 -2.64
CA ASN A 114 8.06 -18.85 -2.26
C ASN A 114 7.09 -19.57 -3.23
N GLY A 115 6.66 -18.93 -4.33
CA GLY A 115 5.76 -19.55 -5.33
C GLY A 115 4.42 -20.05 -4.75
N ARG A 116 4.13 -19.75 -3.48
CA ARG A 116 2.95 -20.25 -2.77
C ARG A 116 1.71 -19.54 -3.27
N LYS A 117 0.73 -20.31 -3.71
CA LYS A 117 -0.60 -19.78 -4.04
C LYS A 117 -1.30 -19.36 -2.75
N ILE A 118 -1.76 -18.10 -2.69
CA ILE A 118 -2.60 -17.60 -1.60
C ILE A 118 -4.02 -17.50 -2.12
N TYR A 119 -4.92 -18.16 -1.41
CA TYR A 119 -6.36 -18.13 -1.68
C TYR A 119 -7.02 -17.09 -0.78
N TRP A 120 -7.98 -16.36 -1.35
CA TRP A 120 -8.75 -15.36 -0.65
C TRP A 120 -10.20 -15.81 -0.48
N ASP A 121 -10.78 -15.45 0.67
CA ASP A 121 -12.13 -15.88 1.05
C ASP A 121 -13.21 -14.97 0.45
N ARG A 122 -12.88 -13.70 0.24
CA ARG A 122 -13.79 -12.73 -0.39
C ARG A 122 -13.07 -11.80 -1.36
N PHE A 123 -13.81 -11.39 -2.37
CA PHE A 123 -13.38 -10.46 -3.40
C PHE A 123 -14.46 -9.40 -3.62
N CYS A 124 -14.05 -8.13 -3.67
CA CYS A 124 -14.87 -7.03 -4.16
C CYS A 124 -14.17 -6.39 -5.36
N ASP A 125 -14.94 -6.17 -6.42
CA ASP A 125 -14.54 -5.36 -7.56
C ASP A 125 -15.28 -4.02 -7.53
N ALA A 126 -14.56 -2.94 -7.80
CA ALA A 126 -15.11 -1.62 -8.03
C ALA A 126 -14.42 -0.99 -9.24
N GLY A 127 -14.75 -1.50 -10.43
CA GLY A 127 -14.19 -1.03 -11.69
C GLY A 127 -12.79 -1.59 -11.89
N ASN A 128 -11.76 -0.76 -11.80
CA ASN A 128 -10.37 -1.21 -11.98
C ASN A 128 -9.68 -1.57 -10.65
N VAL A 129 -10.39 -1.54 -9.52
CA VAL A 129 -9.82 -1.80 -8.20
C VAL A 129 -10.40 -3.11 -7.65
N CYS A 130 -9.49 -4.02 -7.32
CA CYS A 130 -9.79 -5.30 -6.68
C CYS A 130 -9.39 -5.28 -5.21
N VAL A 131 -10.31 -5.68 -4.34
CA VAL A 131 -10.03 -5.86 -2.91
C VAL A 131 -10.29 -7.30 -2.50
N PHE A 132 -9.22 -7.99 -2.11
CA PHE A 132 -9.24 -9.35 -1.61
C PHE A 132 -9.26 -9.35 -0.09
N TYR A 133 -9.97 -10.29 0.52
CA TYR A 133 -10.08 -10.45 1.97
C TYR A 133 -9.77 -11.88 2.38
N ARG A 134 -9.04 -12.01 3.48
CA ARG A 134 -8.84 -13.27 4.22
C ARG A 134 -9.72 -13.30 5.47
#